data_AF-A0A972F264-F1
#
_entry.id   AF-A0A972F264-F1
#
_cell.length_a   1.000
_cell.length_b   1.000
_cell.length_c   1.000
_cell.angle_alpha   90.00
_cell.angle_beta   90.00
_cell.angle_gamma   90.00
#
_symmetry.space_group_name_H-M   'P 1'
#
loop_
_entity.id
_entity.type
_entity.pdbx_description
1 polymer ?
#
loop_
_entity_poly.entity_id
_entity_poly.type
_entity_poly.pdbx_seq_one_letter_code
_entity_poly.pdbx_strand_id
1 'polypeptide(L)'
;MAKPTVNINQAIRAREVRVVGAASEQLGILPLSEALALAESQHLDLVEVSPTAVPPVCRIMDYGKFKYQQSKRQQEARKKQVQIQLKEIKLRPKTDDHDILFKI
;
A
#
# COMPACT_ATOMS: atom_id res chain seq x y z
N MET A 1 13.19 3.88 -5.60
CA MET A 1 12.25 4.54 -4.68
C MET A 1 12.06 3.62 -3.47
N ALA A 2 12.48 4.05 -2.28
CA ALA A 2 12.30 3.25 -1.07
C ALA A 2 10.80 3.04 -0.82
N LYS A 3 10.38 1.81 -0.55
CA LYS A 3 8.99 1.54 -0.13
C LYS A 3 8.73 2.35 1.14
N PRO A 4 7.64 3.13 1.24
CA PRO A 4 7.30 3.79 2.49
C PRO A 4 7.13 2.71 3.56
N THR A 5 8.07 2.69 4.50
CA THR A 5 8.03 1.81 5.67
C THR A 5 7.00 2.37 6.63
N VAL A 6 5.94 1.60 6.86
CA VAL A 6 4.91 1.93 7.82
C VAL A 6 5.48 1.75 9.24
N ASN A 7 5.40 2.78 10.08
CA ASN A 7 5.80 2.66 11.48
C ASN A 7 4.70 1.94 12.27
N ILE A 8 5.12 1.12 13.23
CA ILE A 8 4.22 0.32 14.08
C ILE A 8 4.64 0.44 15.54
N ASN A 9 3.66 0.38 16.45
CA ASN A 9 3.86 0.31 17.89
C ASN A 9 4.87 1.37 18.37
N GLN A 10 5.99 0.93 18.97
CA GLN A 10 7.05 1.80 19.51
C GLN A 10 7.85 2.57 18.45
N ALA A 11 7.71 2.24 17.16
CA ALA A 11 8.36 3.02 16.10
C ALA A 11 7.66 4.38 15.87
N ILE A 12 6.44 4.56 16.39
CA ILE A 12 5.70 5.81 16.31
C ILE A 12 6.27 6.79 17.33
N ARG A 13 6.67 7.99 16.86
CA ARG A 13 7.33 9.01 17.70
C ARG A 13 6.43 10.21 18.07
N ALA A 14 5.21 10.25 17.55
CA ALA A 14 4.26 11.32 17.84
C ALA A 14 3.78 11.26 19.29
N ARG A 15 3.61 12.42 19.95
CA ARG A 15 3.05 12.47 21.31
C ARG A 15 1.55 12.17 21.33
N GLU A 16 0.83 12.73 20.38
CA GLU A 16 -0.61 12.58 20.21
C GLU A 16 -0.90 11.99 18.84
N VAL A 17 -1.84 11.07 18.80
CA VAL A 17 -2.23 10.36 17.59
C VAL A 17 -3.75 10.30 17.49
N ARG A 18 -4.26 10.41 16.27
CA ARG A 18 -5.67 10.15 15.99
C ARG A 18 -5.85 8.65 15.82
N VAL A 19 -6.61 8.02 16.71
CA VAL A 19 -6.76 6.56 16.76
C VAL A 19 -8.05 6.12 16.09
N VAL A 20 -7.93 5.12 15.24
CA VAL A 20 -9.05 4.36 14.65
C VAL A 20 -9.00 2.93 15.20
N GLY A 21 -10.08 2.48 15.82
CA GLY A 21 -10.20 1.14 16.37
C GLY A 21 -10.27 0.04 15.30
N ALA A 22 -10.18 -1.22 15.73
CA ALA A 22 -10.20 -2.39 14.85
C ALA A 22 -11.51 -2.52 14.03
N ALA A 23 -12.64 -2.10 14.62
CA ALA A 23 -13.95 -2.07 13.97
C ALA A 23 -14.18 -0.82 13.10
N SER A 24 -13.13 -0.05 12.79
CA SER A 24 -13.20 1.24 12.10
C SER A 24 -13.91 2.35 12.88
N GLU A 25 -14.05 2.19 14.19
CA GLU A 25 -14.54 3.21 15.11
C GLU A 25 -13.51 4.34 15.28
N GLN A 26 -13.96 5.59 15.32
CA GLN A 26 -13.09 6.72 15.61
C GLN A 26 -13.02 6.95 17.13
N LEU A 27 -11.87 6.61 17.72
CA LEU A 27 -11.62 6.82 19.16
C LEU A 27 -11.15 8.25 19.47
N GLY A 28 -10.91 9.06 18.43
CA GLY A 28 -10.52 10.46 18.55
C GLY A 28 -9.01 10.65 18.65
N ILE A 29 -8.59 11.71 19.33
CA ILE A 29 -7.17 12.05 19.53
C ILE A 29 -6.79 11.55 20.93
N LEU A 30 -5.83 10.63 20.98
CA LEU A 30 -5.35 10.03 22.22
C LEU A 30 -3.82 10.21 22.33
N PRO A 31 -3.27 10.25 23.54
CA PRO A 31 -1.84 10.14 23.73
C PRO A 31 -1.34 8.78 23.23
N LEU A 32 -0.11 8.74 22.71
CA LEU A 32 0.48 7.53 22.16
C LEU A 32 0.46 6.36 23.16
N SER A 33 0.70 6.62 24.44
CA SER A 33 0.69 5.60 25.50
C SER A 33 -0.66 4.90 25.64
N GLU A 34 -1.75 5.66 25.57
CA GLU A 34 -3.11 5.11 25.66
C GLU A 34 -3.47 4.34 24.39
N ALA A 35 -3.09 4.87 23.23
CA ALA A 35 -3.26 4.18 21.95
C ALA A 35 -2.54 2.82 21.92
N LEU A 36 -1.32 2.74 22.48
CA LEU A 36 -0.56 1.50 22.62
C LEU A 36 -1.23 0.52 23.58
N ALA A 37 -1.70 0.99 24.74
CA ALA A 37 -2.41 0.15 25.70
C ALA A 37 -3.72 -0.42 25.14
N LEU A 38 -4.46 0.37 24.34
CA LEU A 38 -5.66 -0.08 23.65
C LEU A 38 -5.35 -1.16 22.59
N ALA A 39 -4.24 -1.02 21.86
CA ALA A 39 -3.81 -2.04 20.91
C ALA A 39 -3.40 -3.33 21.63
N GLU A 40 -2.64 -3.22 22.72
CA GLU A 40 -2.17 -4.35 23.53
C GLU A 40 -3.33 -5.12 24.19
N SER A 41 -4.32 -4.41 24.74
CA SER A 41 -5.51 -5.04 25.34
C SER A 41 -6.36 -5.83 24.33
N GLN A 42 -6.28 -5.50 23.05
CA GLN A 42 -6.94 -6.21 21.95
C GLN A 42 -6.03 -7.24 21.28
N HIS A 43 -4.77 -7.39 21.73
CA HIS A 43 -3.75 -8.21 21.09
C HIS A 43 -3.53 -7.87 19.60
N LEU A 44 -3.62 -6.58 19.26
CA LEU A 44 -3.43 -6.05 17.91
C LEU A 44 -2.27 -5.04 17.90
N ASP A 45 -1.83 -4.64 16.70
CA ASP A 45 -0.79 -3.63 16.53
C ASP A 45 -1.38 -2.24 16.32
N LEU A 46 -0.69 -1.22 16.84
CA LEU A 46 -0.93 0.17 16.49
C LEU A 46 -0.13 0.51 15.23
N VAL A 47 -0.81 0.70 14.11
CA VAL A 47 -0.18 0.94 12.79
C VAL A 47 -0.39 2.39 12.36
N GLU A 48 0.68 3.11 12.04
CA GLU A 48 0.61 4.49 11.54
C GLU A 48 0.24 4.50 10.06
N VAL A 49 -1.03 4.77 9.74
CA VAL A 49 -1.53 4.74 8.36
C VAL A 49 -1.23 6.04 7.62
N SER A 50 -1.25 7.18 8.32
CA SER A 50 -1.01 8.49 7.72
C SER A 50 -0.10 9.35 8.61
N PRO A 51 1.23 9.32 8.35
CA PRO A 51 2.19 10.14 9.09
C PRO A 51 2.12 11.63 8.73
N THR A 52 1.54 11.97 7.57
CA THR A 52 1.46 13.36 7.07
C THR A 52 0.33 14.19 7.71
N ALA A 53 -0.56 13.54 8.46
CA ALA A 53 -1.67 14.22 9.13
C ALA A 53 -1.22 14.85 10.45
N VAL A 54 -1.88 15.94 10.86
CA VAL A 54 -1.66 16.58 12.17
C VAL A 54 -2.97 16.52 12.97
N PRO A 55 -3.05 15.73 14.07
CA PRO A 55 -2.10 14.70 14.52
C PRO A 55 -2.06 13.46 13.58
N PRO A 56 -0.95 12.68 13.58
CA PRO A 56 -0.81 11.47 12.77
C PRO A 56 -1.93 10.47 13.00
N VAL A 57 -2.36 9.78 11.94
CA VAL A 57 -3.47 8.82 12.04
C VAL A 57 -2.93 7.40 12.23
N CYS A 58 -3.26 6.82 13.38
CA CYS A 58 -2.94 5.46 13.74
C CYS A 58 -4.21 4.61 13.72
N ARG A 59 -4.10 3.36 13.25
CA ARG A 59 -5.20 2.39 13.28
C ARG A 59 -4.76 1.12 13.99
N ILE A 60 -5.60 0.63 14.88
CA ILE A 60 -5.41 -0.64 15.58
C ILE A 60 -5.78 -1.77 14.61
N MET A 61 -4.80 -2.57 14.17
CA MET A 61 -5.01 -3.69 13.26
C MET A 61 -3.85 -4.68 13.29
N ASP A 62 -4.05 -5.89 12.79
CA ASP A 62 -2.96 -6.85 12.52
C ASP A 62 -2.14 -6.39 11.30
N TYR A 63 -0.90 -5.98 11.53
CA TYR A 63 0.00 -5.51 10.48
C TYR A 63 0.38 -6.61 9.47
N GLY A 64 0.55 -7.84 9.94
CA GLY A 64 0.92 -8.98 9.10
C GLY A 64 -0.18 -9.29 8.07
N LYS A 65 -1.43 -9.38 8.55
CA LYS A 65 -2.61 -9.58 7.70
C LYS A 65 -2.80 -8.43 6.73
N PHE A 66 -2.64 -7.19 7.18
CA PHE A 66 -2.74 -6.00 6.33
C PHE A 66 -1.71 -6.02 5.19
N LYS A 67 -0.44 -6.29 5.51
CA LYS A 67 0.65 -6.35 4.53
C LYS A 67 0.42 -7.44 3.48
N TYR A 68 -0.10 -8.60 3.90
CA TYR A 68 -0.47 -9.68 2.99
C TYR A 68 -1.59 -9.24 2.03
N GLN A 69 -2.68 -8.67 2.56
CA GLN A 69 -3.80 -8.19 1.75
C GLN A 69 -3.38 -7.09 0.78
N GLN A 70 -2.54 -6.14 1.22
CA GLN A 70 -2.01 -5.08 0.38
C GLN A 70 -1.14 -5.64 -0.76
N SER A 71 -0.26 -6.60 -0.45
CA SER A 71 0.57 -7.29 -1.45
C SER A 71 -0.28 -8.05 -2.47
N LYS A 72 -1.28 -8.81 -1.99
CA LYS A 72 -2.22 -9.54 -2.86
C LYS A 72 -2.98 -8.59 -3.79
N ARG A 73 -3.51 -7.49 -3.25
CA ARG A 73 -4.21 -6.45 -4.03
C ARG A 73 -3.28 -5.80 -5.07
N GLN A 74 -2.03 -5.49 -4.71
CA GLN A 74 -1.05 -4.95 -5.66
C GLN A 74 -0.72 -5.94 -6.78
N GLN A 75 -0.57 -7.23 -6.45
CA GLN A 75 -0.33 -8.26 -7.46
C GLN A 75 -1.52 -8.41 -8.41
N GLU A 76 -2.74 -8.44 -7.88
CA GLU A 76 -3.95 -8.48 -8.71
C GLU A 76 -4.09 -7.23 -9.59
N ALA A 77 -3.79 -6.04 -9.06
CA ALA A 77 -3.80 -4.79 -9.83
C ALA A 77 -2.75 -4.81 -10.95
N ARG A 78 -1.53 -5.30 -10.67
CA ARG A 78 -0.47 -5.46 -11.69
C ARG A 78 -0.84 -6.48 -12.76
N LYS A 79 -1.50 -7.58 -12.40
CA LYS A 79 -2.00 -8.57 -13.37
C LYS A 79 -3.10 -8.00 -14.27
N LYS A 80 -3.99 -7.18 -13.70
CA LYS A 80 -5.07 -6.50 -14.44
C LYS A 80 -4.59 -5.30 -15.26
N GLN A 81 -3.41 -4.76 -14.93
CA GLN A 81 -2.82 -3.66 -15.68
C GLN A 81 -2.48 -4.16 -17.09
N VAL A 82 -3.14 -3.60 -18.10
CA VAL A 82 -2.86 -3.88 -19.51
C VAL A 82 -1.43 -3.42 -19.80
N GLN A 83 -0.53 -4.38 -19.97
CA GLN A 83 0.84 -4.11 -20.36
C GLN A 83 0.88 -3.96 -21.88
N ILE A 84 0.77 -2.72 -22.36
CA ILE A 84 0.90 -2.42 -23.79
C ILE A 84 2.39 -2.54 -24.13
N GLN A 85 2.77 -3.68 -24.72
CA GLN A 85 4.09 -3.83 -25.33
C GLN A 85 4.01 -3.29 -26.76
N LEU A 86 4.66 -2.16 -27.02
CA LEU A 86 4.77 -1.62 -28.36
C LEU A 86 5.71 -2.53 -29.17
N LYS A 87 5.14 -3.36 -30.04
CA LYS A 87 5.91 -4.15 -31.01
C LYS A 87 6.20 -3.26 -32.21
N GLU A 88 7.36 -2.61 -32.22
CA GLU A 88 7.80 -1.85 -33.39
C GLU A 88 8.25 -2.80 -34.50
N ILE A 89 7.66 -2.66 -35.69
CA ILE A 89 8.03 -3.43 -36.88
C ILE A 89 8.92 -2.53 -37.75
N LYS A 90 10.16 -2.97 -38.00
CA LYS A 90 11.08 -2.29 -38.93
C LYS A 90 10.92 -2.86 -40.33
N LEU A 91 10.36 -2.07 -41.25
CA LEU A 91 10.26 -2.40 -42.68
C LEU A 91 11.44 -1.79 -43.45
N ARG A 92 11.96 -2.51 -44.46
CA ARG A 92 13.02 -2.02 -45.34
C ARG A 92 12.49 -1.90 -46.78
N PRO A 93 13.07 -1.04 -47.64
CA PRO A 93 12.58 -0.83 -49.02
C PRO A 93 12.66 -2.07 -49.95
N LYS A 94 13.35 -3.14 -49.53
CA LYS A 94 13.48 -4.42 -50.27
C LYS A 94 12.62 -5.54 -49.68
N THR A 95 11.67 -5.22 -48.81
CA THR A 95 10.77 -6.22 -48.23
C THR A 95 9.75 -6.65 -49.28
N ASP A 96 9.66 -7.97 -49.52
CA ASP A 96 8.75 -8.60 -50.48
C ASP A 96 7.29 -8.44 -50.02
N ASP A 97 6.33 -8.32 -50.95
CA ASP A 97 4.91 -8.11 -50.66
C ASP A 97 4.35 -9.18 -49.71
N HIS A 98 4.87 -10.41 -49.80
CA HIS A 98 4.51 -11.52 -48.91
C HIS A 98 4.96 -11.31 -47.46
N ASP A 99 6.10 -10.67 -47.22
CA ASP A 99 6.66 -10.42 -45.89
C ASP A 99 5.99 -9.20 -45.21
N ILE A 100 5.40 -8.30 -46.00
CA ILE A 100 4.55 -7.19 -45.51
C ILE A 100 3.22 -7.73 -44.98
N LEU A 101 2.59 -8.66 -45.70
CA LEU A 101 1.29 -9.24 -45.32
C LEU A 101 1.35 -10.09 -44.04
N PHE A 102 2.50 -10.70 -43.75
CA PHE A 102 2.71 -11.50 -42.55
C PHE A 102 3.07 -10.65 -41.31
N LYS A 103 3.56 -9.42 -41.51
CA LYS A 103 4.00 -8.52 -40.43
C LYS A 103 2.90 -7.56 -39.96
N ILE A 104 1.97 -7.18 -40.83
CA ILE A 104 0.79 -6.32 -40.53
C ILE A 104 -0.31 -7.15 -39.85
#